data_AF-A0A5N6TC31-F1
#
_entry.id   AF-A0A5N6TC31-F1
#
_cell.length_a   1.000
_cell.length_b   1.000
_cell.length_c   1.000
_cell.angle_alpha   90.00
_cell.angle_beta   90.00
_cell.angle_gamma   90.00
#
_symmetry.space_group_name_H-M   'P 1'
#
loop_
_entity.id
_entity.type
_entity.pdbx_description
1 polymer ?
#
loop_
_entity_poly.entity_id
_entity_poly.type
_entity_poly.pdbx_seq_one_letter_code
_entity_poly.pdbx_strand_id
1 'polypeptide(L)'
;MSVLASTVLQRGKGIQVGERKNIWHSVHVHDLSEVYLAQVEAAVASAEAATWGKERYYLVENGHFVWGEAQLAIARVEYEKGMIETCKLDVLDFEQTAWEHMKGPYRWDRTQGVMQFT
;
A
#
# COMPACT_ATOMS: atom_id res chain seq x y z
N MET A 1 3.14 3.89 -11.33
CA MET A 1 4.02 2.83 -10.78
C MET A 1 4.15 3.07 -9.27
N SER A 2 4.08 2.03 -8.44
CA SER A 2 4.18 2.22 -6.97
C SER A 2 5.60 2.64 -6.59
N VAL A 3 5.75 3.46 -5.56
CA VAL A 3 7.08 3.92 -5.09
C VAL A 3 7.96 2.72 -4.71
N LEU A 4 7.38 1.69 -4.10
CA LEU A 4 8.09 0.46 -3.72
C LEU A 4 8.64 -0.29 -4.93
N ALA A 5 7.84 -0.48 -5.99
CA ALA A 5 8.30 -1.15 -7.20
C ALA A 5 9.43 -0.35 -7.87
N SER A 6 9.31 0.98 -7.94
CA SER A 6 10.37 1.84 -8.46
C SER A 6 11.67 1.74 -7.65
N THR A 7 11.59 1.68 -6.31
CA THR A 7 12.76 1.45 -5.46
C THR A 7 13.41 0.08 -5.71
N VAL A 8 12.61 -0.99 -5.81
CA VAL A 8 13.11 -2.35 -6.11
C VAL A 8 13.84 -2.39 -7.45
N LEU A 9 13.28 -1.73 -8.48
CA LEU A 9 13.88 -1.65 -9.81
C LEU A 9 15.20 -0.87 -9.81
N GLN A 10 15.23 0.30 -9.16
CA GLN A 10 16.44 1.12 -9.07
C GLN A 10 17.56 0.42 -8.29
N ARG A 11 17.19 -0.31 -7.23
CA ARG A 11 18.11 -1.12 -6.43
C ARG A 11 18.55 -2.40 -7.14
N GLY A 12 17.75 -2.90 -8.09
CA GLY A 12 17.96 -4.20 -8.73
C GLY A 12 17.67 -5.38 -7.82
N LYS A 13 17.02 -5.17 -6.66
CA LYS A 13 16.77 -6.21 -5.66
C LYS A 13 15.58 -5.88 -4.77
N GLY A 14 14.85 -6.92 -4.37
CA GLY A 14 13.70 -6.77 -3.47
C GLY A 14 14.09 -6.34 -2.05
N ILE A 15 13.19 -5.63 -1.38
CA ILE A 15 13.37 -5.19 0.01
C ILE A 15 12.27 -5.78 0.90
N GLN A 16 12.66 -6.14 2.11
CA GLN A 16 11.77 -6.46 3.21
C GLN A 16 12.02 -5.44 4.31
N VAL A 17 10.97 -4.76 4.77
CA VAL A 17 11.10 -3.82 5.89
C VAL A 17 10.67 -4.54 7.17
N GLY A 18 11.57 -4.54 8.17
CA GLY A 18 11.31 -5.12 9.48
C GLY A 18 10.85 -6.59 9.45
N GLU A 19 9.90 -6.91 10.33
CA GLU A 19 9.42 -8.28 10.57
C GLU A 19 8.36 -8.77 9.57
N ARG A 20 7.99 -7.98 8.55
CA ARG A 20 6.97 -8.30 7.52
C ARG A 20 5.52 -8.39 7.95
N LYS A 21 5.21 -8.38 9.24
CA LYS A 21 3.87 -8.72 9.74
C LYS A 21 2.85 -7.57 9.71
N ASN A 22 3.20 -6.43 9.13
CA ASN A 22 2.32 -5.27 9.09
C ASN A 22 1.14 -5.53 8.13
N ILE A 23 -0.09 -5.42 8.62
CA ILE A 23 -1.33 -5.71 7.89
C ILE A 23 -2.05 -4.42 7.56
N TRP A 24 -2.25 -4.14 6.27
CA TRP A 24 -2.97 -2.95 5.78
C TRP A 24 -4.18 -3.35 4.96
N HIS A 25 -5.19 -2.48 4.92
CA HIS A 25 -6.37 -2.65 4.08
C HIS A 25 -6.15 -2.03 2.71
N SER A 26 -6.70 -2.65 1.68
CA SER A 26 -6.63 -2.14 0.31
C SER A 26 -7.98 -2.21 -0.37
N VAL A 27 -8.18 -1.33 -1.33
CA VAL A 27 -9.27 -1.40 -2.30
C VAL A 27 -8.65 -1.24 -3.68
N HIS A 28 -9.08 -2.05 -4.65
CA HIS A 28 -8.63 -1.88 -6.01
C HIS A 28 -9.20 -0.56 -6.57
N VAL A 29 -8.42 0.15 -7.39
CA VAL A 29 -8.82 1.47 -7.91
C VAL A 29 -10.12 1.41 -8.73
N HIS A 30 -10.38 0.27 -9.37
CA HIS A 30 -11.61 0.05 -10.12
C HIS A 30 -12.84 -0.02 -9.20
N ASP A 31 -12.79 -0.87 -8.16
CA ASP A 31 -13.86 -0.99 -7.17
C ASP A 31 -14.13 0.36 -6.47
N LEU A 32 -13.07 1.10 -6.16
CA LEU A 32 -13.20 2.44 -5.59
C LEU A 32 -13.89 3.42 -6.56
N SER A 33 -13.65 3.28 -7.88
CA SER A 33 -14.30 4.11 -8.89
C SER A 33 -15.80 3.87 -8.98
N GLU A 34 -16.27 2.64 -8.74
CA GLU A 34 -17.70 2.32 -8.70
C GLU A 34 -18.40 3.02 -7.54
N VAL A 35 -17.74 3.12 -6.38
CA VAL A 35 -18.26 3.86 -5.22
C VAL A 35 -18.36 5.36 -5.50
N TYR A 36 -17.41 5.93 -6.23
CA TYR A 36 -17.50 7.33 -6.66
C TYR A 36 -18.61 7.54 -7.69
N LEU A 37 -18.76 6.62 -8.65
CA LEU A 37 -19.83 6.69 -9.65
C LEU A 37 -21.20 6.66 -8.97
N ALA A 38 -21.43 5.72 -8.06
CA ALA A 38 -22.70 5.61 -7.33
C ALA A 38 -23.04 6.89 -6.55
N GLN A 39 -22.03 7.55 -5.96
CA GLN A 39 -22.23 8.84 -5.29
C GLN A 39 -22.63 9.94 -6.28
N VAL A 40 -21.95 10.04 -7.42
CA VAL A 40 -22.27 11.05 -8.44
C VAL A 40 -23.66 10.81 -9.03
N GLU A 41 -24.04 9.55 -9.31
CA GLU A 41 -25.37 9.20 -9.81
C GLU A 41 -26.47 9.57 -8.82
N ALA A 42 -26.28 9.28 -7.53
CA ALA A 42 -27.20 9.73 -6.49
C ALA A 42 -27.31 11.27 -6.45
N ALA A 43 -26.23 11.99 -6.75
CA ALA A 43 -26.18 13.45 -6.66
C ALA A 43 -26.99 14.10 -7.77
N VAL A 44 -26.88 13.52 -8.96
CA VAL A 44 -27.63 13.93 -10.15
C VAL A 44 -29.11 13.62 -9.98
N ALA A 45 -29.44 12.47 -9.38
CA ALA A 45 -30.83 12.04 -9.21
C ALA A 45 -31.62 12.94 -8.23
N SER A 46 -31.04 13.27 -7.08
CA SER A 46 -31.63 14.23 -6.15
C SER A 46 -30.62 14.71 -5.11
N ALA A 47 -30.58 16.02 -4.87
CA ALA A 47 -29.78 16.61 -3.80
C ALA A 47 -30.23 16.17 -2.39
N GLU A 48 -31.43 15.59 -2.24
CA GLU A 48 -31.98 15.07 -0.99
C GLU A 48 -31.72 13.55 -0.82
N ALA A 49 -31.50 12.82 -1.92
CA ALA A 49 -31.08 11.42 -1.92
C ALA A 49 -29.57 11.25 -1.62
N ALA A 50 -28.84 12.34 -1.76
CA ALA A 50 -27.44 12.50 -1.41
C ALA A 50 -27.13 12.12 0.04
N THR A 51 -26.26 11.13 0.23
CA THR A 51 -25.80 10.71 1.55
C THR A 51 -24.43 11.29 1.93
N TRP A 52 -23.96 12.41 1.34
CA TRP A 52 -22.68 13.05 1.68
C TRP A 52 -22.84 14.30 2.57
N GLY A 53 -21.77 14.70 3.25
CA GLY A 53 -21.73 15.90 4.09
C GLY A 53 -21.05 15.66 5.44
N LYS A 54 -21.33 16.53 6.43
CA LYS A 54 -20.67 16.55 7.75
C LYS A 54 -20.79 15.27 8.59
N GLU A 55 -21.71 14.38 8.24
CA GLU A 55 -22.10 13.24 9.10
C GLU A 55 -21.74 11.86 8.51
N ARG A 56 -21.13 11.78 7.31
CA ARG A 56 -21.12 10.51 6.56
C ARG A 56 -19.77 10.22 5.91
N TYR A 57 -19.02 9.30 6.53
CA TYR A 57 -17.77 8.73 6.02
C TYR A 57 -18.04 7.41 5.31
N TYR A 58 -17.52 7.26 4.09
CA TYR A 58 -17.49 5.99 3.37
C TYR A 58 -16.12 5.35 3.55
N LEU A 59 -16.06 4.27 4.33
CA LEU A 59 -14.89 3.42 4.41
C LEU A 59 -15.07 2.32 3.37
N VAL A 60 -14.24 2.37 2.33
CA VAL A 60 -14.25 1.37 1.25
C VAL A 60 -13.04 0.48 1.45
N GLU A 61 -13.28 -0.81 1.63
CA GLU A 61 -12.23 -1.82 1.70
C GLU A 61 -12.61 -3.02 0.83
N ASN A 62 -11.60 -3.69 0.29
CA ASN A 62 -11.73 -4.98 -0.38
C ASN A 62 -10.65 -5.94 0.14
N GLY A 63 -10.62 -6.12 1.46
CA GLY A 63 -9.70 -7.00 2.16
C GLY A 63 -8.42 -6.33 2.65
N HIS A 64 -7.52 -7.18 3.15
CA HIS A 64 -6.25 -6.80 3.74
C HIS A 64 -5.09 -7.55 3.09
N PHE A 65 -3.88 -6.99 3.24
CA PHE A 65 -2.65 -7.62 2.81
C PHE A 65 -1.55 -7.44 3.85
N VAL A 66 -0.61 -8.37 3.86
CA VAL A 66 0.60 -8.32 4.68
C VAL A 66 1.71 -7.66 3.87
N TRP A 67 2.34 -6.60 4.38
CA TRP A 67 3.36 -5.85 3.64
C TRP A 67 4.53 -6.70 3.17
N GLY A 68 4.97 -7.67 3.98
CA GLY A 68 6.03 -8.57 3.55
C GLY A 68 5.65 -9.53 2.43
N GLU A 69 4.36 -9.83 2.26
CA GLU A 69 3.87 -10.58 1.11
C GLU A 69 3.81 -9.69 -0.12
N ALA A 70 3.36 -8.45 0.02
CA ALA A 70 3.37 -7.46 -1.07
C ALA A 70 4.80 -7.18 -1.58
N GLN A 71 5.76 -6.99 -0.67
CA GLN A 71 7.18 -6.83 -0.98
C GLN A 71 7.75 -8.03 -1.77
N LEU A 72 7.40 -9.25 -1.35
CA LEU A 72 7.80 -10.47 -2.05
C LEU A 72 7.14 -10.59 -3.43
N ALA A 73 5.85 -10.28 -3.52
CA ALA A 73 5.11 -10.33 -4.77
C ALA A 73 5.71 -9.36 -5.80
N ILE A 74 6.06 -8.14 -5.40
CA ILE A 74 6.74 -7.17 -6.26
C ILE A 74 8.08 -7.73 -6.74
N ALA A 75 8.94 -8.23 -5.84
CA ALA A 75 10.23 -8.79 -6.23
C ALA A 75 10.11 -10.00 -7.17
N ARG A 76 9.09 -10.85 -6.97
CA ARG A 76 8.80 -11.98 -7.87
C ARG A 76 8.38 -11.52 -9.25
N VAL A 77 7.43 -10.58 -9.33
CA VAL A 77 6.95 -10.05 -10.61
C VAL A 77 8.08 -9.38 -11.41
N GLU A 78 8.94 -8.61 -10.74
CA GLU A 78 10.07 -7.97 -11.43
C GLU A 78 11.15 -8.99 -11.85
N TYR A 79 11.39 -10.03 -11.06
CA TYR A 79 12.30 -11.12 -11.42
C TYR A 79 11.77 -11.93 -12.62
N GLU A 80 10.49 -12.29 -12.62
CA GLU A 80 9.83 -13.01 -13.70
C GLU A 80 9.84 -12.22 -15.01
N LYS A 81 9.83 -10.88 -14.92
CA LYS A 81 9.98 -9.97 -16.08
C LYS A 81 11.44 -9.76 -16.50
N GLY A 82 12.41 -10.35 -15.81
CA GLY A 82 13.84 -10.16 -16.09
C GLY A 82 14.36 -8.76 -15.74
N MET A 83 13.62 -8.00 -14.92
CA MET A 83 14.00 -6.64 -14.52
C MET A 83 15.00 -6.62 -13.35
N ILE A 84 15.04 -7.69 -12.56
CA ILE A 84 16.02 -7.90 -11.50
C ILE A 84 16.55 -9.32 -11.57
N GLU A 85 17.77 -9.55 -11.09
CA GLU A 85 18.46 -10.85 -11.20
C GLU A 85 17.97 -11.88 -10.17
N THR A 86 17.27 -11.45 -9.12
CA THR A 86 16.79 -12.33 -8.06
C THR A 86 15.55 -11.78 -7.36
N CYS A 87 14.65 -12.67 -6.96
CA CYS A 87 13.49 -12.34 -6.11
C CYS A 87 13.79 -12.37 -4.60
N LYS A 88 15.05 -12.59 -4.20
CA LYS A 88 15.47 -12.55 -2.79
C LYS A 88 15.31 -11.13 -2.23
N LEU A 89 14.84 -11.05 -0.98
CA LEU A 89 14.64 -9.80 -0.27
C LEU A 89 15.81 -9.53 0.67
N ASP A 90 16.32 -8.30 0.68
CA ASP A 90 17.16 -7.80 1.76
C ASP A 90 16.28 -7.32 2.91
N VAL A 91 16.58 -7.75 4.13
CA VAL A 91 15.90 -7.28 5.34
C VAL A 91 16.53 -5.96 5.75
N LEU A 92 15.74 -4.89 5.72
CA LEU A 92 16.16 -3.55 6.07
C LEU A 92 15.50 -3.11 7.39
N ASP A 93 16.30 -2.49 8.25
CA ASP A 93 15.80 -1.76 9.41
C ASP A 93 15.22 -0.39 9.00
N PHE A 94 14.80 0.40 9.99
CA PHE A 94 14.20 1.72 9.77
C PHE A 94 15.15 2.68 9.06
N GLU A 95 16.41 2.76 9.49
CA GLU A 95 17.38 3.71 8.94
C GLU A 95 17.78 3.30 7.53
N GLN A 96 18.07 2.02 7.31
CA GLN A 96 18.38 1.46 5.99
C GLN A 96 17.21 1.67 5.01
N THR A 97 15.97 1.49 5.47
CA THR A 97 14.80 1.76 4.63
C THR A 97 14.66 3.25 4.31
N ALA A 98 15.00 4.13 5.26
CA ALA A 98 15.00 5.59 5.03
C ALA A 98 16.09 6.03 4.03
N TRP A 99 17.22 5.32 3.99
CA TRP A 99 18.26 5.52 2.96
C TRP A 99 17.77 5.19 1.56
N GLU A 100 16.99 4.11 1.38
CA GLU A 100 16.39 3.76 0.08
C GLU A 100 15.31 4.77 -0.35
N HIS A 101 14.48 5.18 0.60
CA HIS A 101 13.48 6.21 0.38
C HIS A 101 13.14 6.86 1.71
N MET A 102 13.30 8.18 1.82
CA MET A 102 13.13 8.94 3.08
C MET A 102 11.81 8.64 3.83
N LYS A 103 10.70 8.43 3.10
CA LYS A 103 9.40 8.07 3.70
C LYS A 103 9.07 6.57 3.62
N GLY A 104 10.03 5.77 3.18
CA GLY A 104 9.93 4.31 2.98
C GLY A 104 9.47 3.57 4.23
N PRO A 105 10.06 3.84 5.42
CA PRO A 105 9.64 3.20 6.66
C PRO A 105 8.13 3.39 6.86
N TYR A 106 7.66 4.63 6.97
CA TYR A 106 6.24 4.94 7.19
C TYR A 106 5.26 4.39 6.14
N ARG A 107 5.73 4.20 4.90
CA ARG A 107 4.90 3.72 3.78
C ARG A 107 4.80 2.21 3.71
N TRP A 108 5.84 1.48 4.13
CA TRP A 108 5.99 0.06 3.87
C TRP A 108 6.14 -0.79 5.14
N ASP A 109 6.30 -0.15 6.30
CA ASP A 109 6.23 -0.80 7.62
C ASP A 109 5.98 0.22 8.75
N ARG A 110 4.99 -0.02 9.61
CA ARG A 110 4.74 0.84 10.78
C ARG A 110 5.09 0.16 12.12
N THR A 111 5.77 -0.98 12.11
CA THR A 111 6.01 -1.71 13.37
C THR A 111 7.08 -1.09 14.27
N GLN A 112 7.97 -0.25 13.75
CA GLN A 112 8.89 0.56 14.57
C GLN A 112 8.22 1.87 14.99
N GLY A 113 7.30 1.78 15.96
CA GLY A 113 6.55 2.94 16.45
C GLY A 113 5.25 2.62 17.17
N VAL A 114 5.09 1.41 17.72
CA VAL A 114 4.13 1.24 18.81
C VAL A 114 4.65 2.11 19.94
N MET A 115 4.15 3.34 20.07
CA MET A 115 4.05 3.92 21.40
C MET A 115 3.29 2.87 22.20
N GLN A 116 4.02 2.15 23.05
CA GLN A 116 3.39 1.38 24.11
C GLN A 116 2.61 2.41 24.91
N PHE A 117 1.30 2.48 24.67
CA PHE A 117 0.42 3.18 25.59
C PHE A 117 0.39 2.31 26.85
N THR A 118 1.37 2.54 27.73
CA THR A 118 1.29 2.22 29.15
C THR A 118 0.54 3.31 29.87
#